data_AF-A0A6P0XXI9-F1
#
_entry.id   AF-A0A6P0XXI9-F1
#
_cell.length_a   1.000
_cell.length_b   1.000
_cell.length_c   1.000
_cell.angle_alpha   90.00
_cell.angle_beta   90.00
_cell.angle_gamma   90.00
#
_symmetry.space_group_name_H-M   'P 1'
#
loop_
_entity.id
_entity.type
_entity.pdbx_description
1 polymer ?
#
loop_
_entity_poly.entity_id
_entity_poly.type
_entity_poly.pdbx_seq_one_letter_code
_entity_poly.pdbx_strand_id
1 'polypeptide(L)' 'IRAKALLENKGIDYQEYCIDGDQEAKAKMSQRANGRTSVPQIFINGQHIGGCDDLYALEANQELEQLLQGSAI' A
#
# COMPACT_ATOMS: atom_id res chain seq x y z
N ILE A 1 -6.88 -6.79 6.43
CA ILE A 1 -6.44 -7.49 7.67
C ILE A 1 -5.03 -8.05 7.51
N ARG A 2 -4.68 -8.73 6.42
CA ARG A 2 -3.32 -9.30 6.21
C ARG A 2 -2.21 -8.27 5.96
N ALA A 3 -2.43 -7.29 5.08
CA ALA A 3 -1.42 -6.25 4.79
C ALA A 3 -1.02 -5.44 6.04
N LYS A 4 -2.00 -5.03 6.87
CA LYS A 4 -1.75 -4.33 8.13
C LYS A 4 -0.95 -5.17 9.11
N ALA A 5 -1.34 -6.44 9.29
CA ALA A 5 -0.64 -7.36 10.17
C ALA A 5 0.84 -7.53 9.79
N LEU A 6 1.16 -7.52 8.48
CA LEU A 6 2.56 -7.57 8.03
C LEU A 6 3.34 -6.30 8.43
N LEU A 7 2.76 -5.12 8.21
CA LEU A 7 3.37 -3.85 8.57
C LEU A 7 3.55 -3.73 10.10
N GLU A 8 2.53 -4.11 10.87
CA GLU A 8 2.59 -4.16 12.33
C GLU A 8 3.66 -5.14 12.83
N ASN A 9 3.75 -6.32 12.23
CA ASN A 9 4.75 -7.33 12.59
C ASN A 9 6.19 -6.85 12.35
N LYS A 10 6.40 -6.09 11.26
CA LYS A 10 7.69 -5.46 10.97
C LYS A 10 7.92 -4.15 11.73
N GLY A 11 6.93 -3.63 12.47
CA GLY A 11 7.03 -2.35 13.16
C GLY A 11 7.12 -1.15 12.20
N ILE A 12 6.52 -1.26 11.01
CA ILE A 12 6.50 -0.21 10.00
C ILE A 12 5.33 0.73 10.28
N ASP A 13 5.60 2.02 10.41
CA ASP A 13 4.55 3.04 10.46
C ASP A 13 3.79 3.13 9.14
N TYR A 14 2.46 3.21 9.22
CA TYR A 14 1.60 3.34 8.06
C TYR A 14 0.39 4.24 8.36
N GLN A 15 -0.10 4.90 7.32
CA GLN A 15 -1.32 5.68 7.38
C GLN A 15 -2.46 4.93 6.69
N GLU A 16 -3.54 4.64 7.42
CA GLU A 16 -4.76 4.10 6.83
C GLU A 16 -5.66 5.23 6.32
N TYR A 17 -6.13 5.09 5.09
CA TYR A 17 -7.15 5.95 4.51
C TYR A 17 -8.39 5.10 4.23
N CYS A 18 -9.40 5.21 5.09
CA CYS A 18 -10.70 4.57 4.87
C CYS A 18 -11.47 5.32 3.80
N ILE A 19 -11.73 4.65 2.68
CA ILE A 19 -12.53 5.17 1.55
C ILE A 19 -13.89 4.45 1.41
N ASP A 20 -14.27 3.69 2.44
CA ASP A 20 -15.55 2.99 2.46
C ASP A 20 -16.71 3.98 2.50
N GLY A 21 -17.69 3.76 1.62
CA GLY A 21 -18.86 4.65 1.46
C GLY A 21 -18.60 5.97 0.72
N ASP A 22 -17.34 6.40 0.57
CA ASP A 22 -16.98 7.64 -0.12
C ASP A 22 -16.65 7.37 -1.60
N GLN A 23 -17.60 7.69 -2.48
CA GLN A 23 -17.43 7.54 -3.93
C GLN A 23 -16.34 8.46 -4.50
N GLU A 24 -16.16 9.66 -3.95
CA GLU A 24 -15.15 10.61 -4.44
C GLU A 24 -13.74 10.14 -4.03
N ALA A 25 -13.59 9.68 -2.79
CA ALA A 25 -12.34 9.10 -2.32
C ALA A 25 -11.99 7.81 -3.09
N LYS A 26 -12.99 6.96 -3.41
CA LYS A 26 -12.79 5.79 -4.30
C LYS A 26 -12.34 6.20 -5.70
N ALA A 27 -12.92 7.24 -6.28
CA ALA A 27 -12.52 7.73 -7.60
C ALA A 27 -11.06 8.24 -7.58
N LYS A 28 -10.69 9.04 -6.57
CA LYS A 28 -9.31 9.53 -6.39
C LYS A 28 -8.31 8.40 -6.16
N MET A 29 -8.66 7.40 -5.35
CA MET A 29 -7.84 6.20 -5.13
C MET A 29 -7.66 5.42 -6.42
N SER A 30 -8.75 5.17 -7.16
CA SER A 30 -8.71 4.44 -8.44
C SER A 30 -7.82 5.14 -9.46
N GLN A 31 -7.88 6.47 -9.56
CA GLN A 31 -6.98 7.25 -10.43
C GLN A 31 -5.51 7.06 -10.06
N ARG A 32 -5.19 7.05 -8.75
CA ARG A 32 -3.82 6.81 -8.25
C ARG A 32 -3.38 5.35 -8.43
N ALA A 33 -4.32 4.41 -8.39
CA ALA A 33 -4.07 2.98 -8.51
C ALA A 33 -4.12 2.47 -9.96
N ASN A 34 -3.87 3.33 -10.95
CA ASN A 34 -3.92 3.02 -12.38
C ASN A 34 -5.26 2.39 -12.85
N GLY A 35 -6.38 2.84 -12.27
CA GLY A 35 -7.71 2.35 -12.57
C GLY A 35 -8.16 1.12 -11.75
N ARG A 36 -7.34 0.64 -10.80
CA ARG A 36 -7.76 -0.44 -9.89
C ARG A 36 -8.74 0.07 -8.85
N THR A 37 -9.86 -0.64 -8.71
CA THR A 37 -10.93 -0.30 -7.75
C THR A 37 -10.99 -1.21 -6.53
N SER A 38 -10.29 -2.34 -6.56
CA SER A 38 -10.24 -3.31 -5.46
C SER A 38 -9.51 -2.73 -4.25
N VAL A 39 -9.95 -3.01 -3.03
CA VAL A 39 -9.23 -2.66 -1.79
C VAL A 39 -8.69 -3.92 -1.12
N PRO A 40 -7.56 -3.86 -0.39
CA PRO A 40 -6.71 -2.70 -0.13
C PRO A 40 -5.84 -2.31 -1.33
N GLN A 41 -5.54 -1.02 -1.50
CA GLN A 41 -4.47 -0.52 -2.38
C GLN A 41 -3.38 0.11 -1.53
N ILE A 42 -2.13 -0.30 -1.78
CA ILE A 42 -0.97 0.03 -0.98
C ILE A 42 -0.08 0.96 -1.79
N PHE A 43 0.38 2.02 -1.12
CA PHE A 43 1.26 3.02 -1.68
C PHE A 43 2.44 3.19 -0.73
N ILE A 44 3.66 3.16 -1.26
CA ILE A 44 4.89 3.40 -0.51
C ILE A 44 5.61 4.56 -1.18
N ASN A 45 5.91 5.63 -0.43
CA ASN A 45 6.59 6.82 -0.95
C ASN A 45 5.92 7.43 -2.20
N GLY A 46 4.59 7.38 -2.27
CA GLY A 46 3.81 7.88 -3.42
C GLY A 46 3.77 6.93 -4.62
N GLN A 47 4.55 5.83 -4.60
CA GLN A 47 4.51 4.80 -5.62
C GLN A 47 3.37 3.81 -5.33
N HIS A 48 2.58 3.50 -6.36
CA HIS A 48 1.56 2.46 -6.29
C HIS A 48 2.21 1.09 -6.31
N ILE A 49 2.02 0.32 -5.22
CA ILE A 49 2.54 -1.03 -5.08
C ILE A 49 1.53 -2.05 -5.59
N GLY A 50 0.26 -1.87 -5.22
CA GLY A 50 -0.81 -2.78 -5.58
C GLY A 50 -1.61 -3.26 -4.37
N GLY A 51 -2.04 -4.51 -4.41
CA GLY A 51 -2.86 -5.12 -3.39
C GLY A 51 -2.07 -5.74 -2.25
N CYS A 52 -2.78 -6.51 -1.41
CA CYS A 52 -2.18 -7.26 -0.32
C CYS A 52 -1.10 -8.24 -0.84
N ASP A 53 -1.38 -8.97 -1.92
CA ASP A 53 -0.46 -9.96 -2.47
C ASP A 53 0.84 -9.32 -2.98
N ASP A 54 0.75 -8.15 -3.62
CA ASP A 54 1.92 -7.38 -4.08
C ASP A 54 2.83 -6.97 -2.90
N LEU A 55 2.24 -6.56 -1.76
CA LEU A 55 3.02 -6.24 -0.55
C LEU A 55 3.75 -7.48 0.00
N TYR A 56 3.09 -8.63 0.05
CA TYR A 56 3.73 -9.87 0.50
C TYR A 56 4.81 -10.36 -0.47
N ALA A 57 4.62 -10.16 -1.78
CA ALA A 57 5.63 -10.50 -2.78
C ALA A 57 6.91 -9.65 -2.58
N LEU A 58 6.76 -8.35 -2.33
CA LEU A 58 7.88 -7.47 -2.01
C LEU A 58 8.62 -7.87 -0.73
N GLU A 59 7.88 -8.31 0.28
CA GLU A 59 8.49 -8.82 1.51
C GLU A 59 9.29 -10.09 1.23
N ALA A 60 8.68 -11.05 0.52
CA ALA A 60 9.33 -12.32 0.20
C ALA A 60 10.62 -12.12 -0.61
N ASN A 61 10.68 -11.07 -1.43
CA ASN A 61 11.85 -10.68 -2.20
C ASN A 61 12.83 -9.78 -1.42
N GLN A 62 12.55 -9.42 -0.17
CA GLN A 62 13.32 -8.45 0.64
C GLN A 62 13.39 -7.04 0.02
N GLU A 63 12.52 -6.73 -0.94
CA GLU A 63 12.44 -5.43 -1.63
C GLU A 63 11.61 -4.41 -0.83
N LEU A 64 10.72 -4.89 0.05
CA LEU A 64 9.87 -4.03 0.88
C LEU A 64 10.69 -3.04 1.71
N GLU A 65 11.77 -3.50 2.35
CA GLU A 65 12.63 -2.65 3.17
C GLU A 65 13.39 -1.62 2.33
N GLN A 66 13.81 -2.00 1.13
CA GLN A 66 14.48 -1.07 0.20
C GLN A 66 13.53 0.04 -0.25
N LEU A 67 12.27 -0.30 -0.54
CA LEU A 67 11.26 0.69 -0.92
C LEU A 67 10.93 1.64 0.22
N LEU A 68 10.95 1.16 1.47
CA LEU A 68 10.71 1.98 2.67
C LEU A 68 11.91 2.88 2.99
N GLN A 69 13.13 2.38 2.85
CA GLN A 69 14.38 3.13 3.09
C GLN A 69 14.76 4.06 1.94
N GLY A 70 14.24 3.81 0.73
CA GLY A 70 14.52 4.53 -0.51
C GLY A 70 14.03 5.98 -0.58
N SER A 71 13.63 6.60 0.53
CA SER A 71 13.42 8.05 0.65
C SER A 71 14.65 8.82 1.15
N ALA A 72 15.84 8.22 1.07
CA ALA A 72 17.09 8.94 1.20
C ALA A 72 17.92 8.80 -0.09
N ILE A 73 17.78 9.77 -1.00
CA ILE A 73 18.86 10.45 -1.74
C ILE A 73 18.33 11.87 -2.03
#